data_AF-A0A920LNY0-F1
#
_entry.id   AF-A0A920LNY0-F1
#
_cell.length_a   1.000
_cell.length_b   1.000
_cell.length_c   1.000
_cell.angle_alpha   90.00
_cell.angle_beta   90.00
_cell.angle_gamma   90.00
#
_symmetry.space_group_name_H-M   'P 1'
#
loop_
_entity.id
_entity.type
_entity.pdbx_description
1 polymer ?
#
loop_
_entity_poly.entity_id
_entity_poly.type
_entity_poly.pdbx_seq_one_letter_code
_entity_poly.pdbx_strand_id
1 'polypeptide(L)'
;MALLNKGARREIEAVVRDIEKIETAVEASFQDQFVKAMAIPHKSEPYEKLGAAVELPERILTPDEAPAIESGRRRGGRRRSA
;
A
#
# COMPACT_ATOMS: atom_id res chain seq x y z
N MET A 1 9.41 20.03 23.51
CA MET A 1 8.80 19.58 24.79
C MET A 1 7.92 20.70 25.35
N ALA A 2 6.60 20.51 25.46
CA ALA A 2 5.65 21.62 25.71
C ALA A 2 5.29 21.86 27.19
N LEU A 3 5.59 20.91 28.08
CA LEU A 3 5.22 21.00 29.50
C LEU A 3 5.85 22.23 30.20
N LEU A 4 7.16 22.41 30.02
CA LEU A 4 7.95 23.47 30.67
C LEU A 4 8.18 24.70 29.76
N ASN A 5 7.67 24.69 28.52
CA ASN A 5 7.90 25.76 27.55
C ASN A 5 6.56 26.28 26.98
N LYS A 6 6.22 27.53 27.34
CA LYS A 6 5.00 28.20 26.86
C LYS A 6 5.03 28.52 25.36
N GLY A 7 6.20 28.80 24.77
CA GLY A 7 6.35 29.03 23.34
C GLY A 7 6.04 27.77 22.53
N ALA A 8 6.58 26.62 22.97
CA ALA A 8 6.31 25.33 22.34
C ALA A 8 4.82 24.92 22.39
N ARG A 9 4.06 25.37 23.40
CA ARG A 9 2.60 25.18 23.42
C ARG A 9 1.92 25.94 22.28
N ARG A 10 2.27 27.22 22.09
CA ARG A 10 1.72 28.03 21.01
C ARG A 10 2.08 27.49 19.62
N GLU A 11 3.29 26.95 19.48
CA GLU A 11 3.73 26.29 18.26
C GLU A 11 2.87 25.07 17.93
N ILE A 12 2.61 24.19 18.91
CA ILE A 12 1.70 23.05 18.73
C ILE A 12 0.29 23.52 18.35
N GLU A 13 -0.23 24.55 19.04
CA GLU A 13 -1.56 25.11 18.73
C GLU A 13 -1.65 25.67 17.31
N ALA A 14 -0.56 26.23 16.78
CA ALA A 14 -0.49 26.66 15.39
C ALA A 14 -0.50 25.46 14.44
N VAL A 15 0.39 24.48 14.66
CA VAL A 15 0.50 23.28 13.80
C VAL A 15 -0.81 22.50 13.75
N VAL A 16 -1.52 22.37 14.87
CA VAL A 16 -2.80 21.65 14.92
C VAL A 16 -3.85 22.22 13.96
N ARG A 17 -3.81 23.53 13.68
CA ARG A 17 -4.74 24.18 12.75
C ARG A 17 -4.46 23.81 11.29
N ASP A 18 -3.23 23.43 11.00
CA ASP A 18 -2.76 23.08 9.65
C ASP A 18 -2.86 21.56 9.38
N ILE A 19 -3.35 20.76 10.34
CA ILE A 19 -3.52 19.32 10.16
C ILE A 19 -4.66 19.06 9.17
N GLU A 20 -4.31 18.45 8.04
CA GLU A 20 -5.28 17.84 7.14
C GLU A 20 -5.73 16.49 7.70
N LYS A 21 -7.05 16.32 7.81
CA LYS A 21 -7.66 15.07 8.26
C LYS A 21 -8.15 14.26 7.07
N ILE A 22 -7.53 13.11 6.85
CA ILE A 22 -7.96 12.15 5.84
C ILE A 22 -8.97 11.18 6.47
N GLU A 23 -10.19 11.19 5.96
CA GLU A 23 -11.25 10.28 6.40
C GLU A 23 -11.19 8.97 5.61
N THR A 24 -10.65 7.94 6.24
CA THR A 24 -10.45 6.61 5.63
C THR A 24 -11.73 5.96 5.07
N ALA A 25 -12.91 6.36 5.55
CA ALA A 25 -14.19 5.87 5.07
C ALA A 25 -14.56 6.37 3.65
N VAL A 26 -14.06 7.55 3.27
CA VAL A 26 -14.35 8.18 1.97
C VAL A 26 -13.12 8.28 1.06
N GLU A 27 -11.92 8.07 1.59
CA GLU A 27 -10.69 8.12 0.83
C GLU A 27 -10.63 6.99 -0.23
N ALA A 28 -10.57 7.38 -1.51
CA ALA A 28 -10.76 6.45 -2.62
C ALA A 28 -9.66 5.37 -2.70
N SER A 29 -8.42 5.73 -2.38
CA SER A 29 -7.30 4.76 -2.42
C SER A 29 -7.14 3.94 -1.15
N PHE A 30 -7.81 4.31 -0.05
CA PHE A 30 -7.58 3.69 1.25
C PHE A 30 -7.95 2.20 1.25
N GLN A 31 -9.07 1.84 0.63
CA GLN A 31 -9.52 0.45 0.58
C GLN A 31 -8.51 -0.47 -0.12
N ASP A 32 -7.96 -0.04 -1.26
CA ASP A 32 -6.96 -0.82 -1.99
C ASP A 32 -5.66 -1.00 -1.19
N GLN A 33 -5.17 0.08 -0.57
CA GLN A 33 -3.99 0.03 0.31
C GLN A 33 -4.23 -0.87 1.52
N PHE A 34 -5.40 -0.76 2.15
CA PHE A 34 -5.77 -1.57 3.31
C PHE A 34 -5.84 -3.06 2.95
N VAL A 35 -6.50 -3.41 1.85
CA VAL A 35 -6.58 -4.81 1.38
C VAL A 35 -5.20 -5.37 1.06
N LYS A 36 -4.31 -4.57 0.46
CA LYS A 36 -2.93 -5.00 0.21
C LYS A 36 -2.15 -5.24 1.51
N ALA A 37 -2.37 -4.42 2.53
CA ALA A 37 -1.70 -4.54 3.82
C ALA A 37 -2.21 -5.69 4.70
N MET A 38 -3.39 -6.25 4.44
CA MET A 38 -3.92 -7.39 5.21
C MET A 38 -3.22 -8.73 4.93
N ALA A 39 -2.56 -8.89 3.78
CA ALA A 39 -1.80 -10.10 3.48
C ALA A 39 -0.52 -10.14 4.34
N ILE A 40 -0.05 -11.34 4.70
CA ILE A 40 1.16 -11.50 5.50
C ILE A 40 2.33 -11.85 4.55
N PRO A 41 3.43 -11.07 4.52
CA PRO A 41 3.64 -9.80 5.22
C PRO A 41 2.98 -8.59 4.54
N HIS A 42 2.76 -8.67 3.22
CA HIS A 42 1.99 -7.70 2.42
C HIS A 42 1.71 -8.27 1.02
N LYS A 43 0.65 -7.80 0.36
CA LYS A 43 0.15 -8.38 -0.89
C LYS A 43 1.05 -8.14 -2.11
N SER A 44 1.60 -6.93 -2.28
CA SER A 44 2.52 -6.58 -3.40
C SER A 44 3.93 -6.13 -2.95
N GLU A 45 4.00 -5.26 -1.94
CA GLU A 45 5.27 -4.70 -1.47
C GLU A 45 6.15 -5.69 -0.69
N PRO A 46 7.48 -5.67 -0.92
CA PRO A 46 8.44 -6.50 -0.18
C PRO A 46 8.74 -5.91 1.21
N TYR A 47 8.99 -6.79 2.18
CA TYR A 47 9.32 -6.42 3.56
C TYR A 47 10.82 -6.63 3.83
N GLU A 48 11.68 -5.91 3.09
CA GLU A 48 13.14 -6.15 3.04
C GLU A 48 13.81 -6.10 4.43
N LYS A 49 13.47 -5.09 5.24
CA LYS A 49 14.04 -4.95 6.59
C LYS A 49 13.63 -6.09 7.52
N LEU A 50 12.41 -6.60 7.38
CA LEU A 50 11.93 -7.73 8.19
C LEU A 50 12.53 -9.05 7.70
N GLY A 51 12.60 -9.26 6.38
CA GLY A 51 13.20 -10.45 5.78
C GLY A 51 14.70 -10.58 6.04
N ALA A 52 15.40 -9.48 6.33
CA ALA A 52 16.79 -9.54 6.80
C ALA A 52 16.91 -10.05 8.24
N ALA A 53 15.85 -9.95 9.05
CA ALA A 53 15.85 -10.33 10.46
C ALA A 53 15.22 -11.71 10.71
N VAL A 54 14.25 -12.12 9.89
CA VAL A 54 13.50 -13.38 10.04
C VAL A 54 13.20 -14.03 8.70
N GLU A 55 13.05 -15.35 8.68
CA GLU A 55 12.47 -16.05 7.52
C GLU A 55 10.99 -15.67 7.38
N LEU A 56 10.64 -15.16 6.20
CA LEU A 56 9.27 -14.77 5.87
C LEU A 56 8.52 -15.93 5.20
N PRO A 57 7.22 -16.08 5.45
CA PRO A 57 6.40 -17.07 4.74
C PRO A 57 6.36 -16.79 3.24
N GLU A 58 6.22 -17.85 2.45
CA GLU A 58 6.05 -17.73 1.00
C GLU A 58 4.79 -16.91 0.66
N ARG A 59 4.93 -16.01 -0.31
CA ARG A 59 3.84 -15.14 -0.74
C ARG A 59 2.90 -15.92 -1.67
N ILE A 60 1.66 -16.11 -1.23
CA ILE A 60 0.60 -16.68 -2.07
C ILE A 60 0.08 -15.55 -2.97
N LEU A 61 0.56 -15.48 -4.21
CA LEU A 61 0.03 -14.59 -5.24
C LEU A 61 -1.07 -15.32 -6.01
N THR A 62 -2.28 -14.76 -6.08
CA THR A 62 -3.31 -15.32 -6.97
C THR A 62 -3.02 -14.94 -8.43
N PRO A 63 -3.54 -15.67 -9.44
CA PRO A 63 -3.20 -15.42 -10.85
C PRO A 63 -3.50 -14.01 -11.38
N ASP A 64 -4.46 -13.29 -10.79
CA ASP A 64 -4.74 -11.87 -11.10
C ASP A 64 -3.70 -10.90 -10.51
N GLU A 65 -2.75 -11.41 -9.71
CA GLU A 65 -1.79 -10.63 -8.91
C GLU A 65 -0.33 -10.94 -9.29
N ALA A 66 -0.09 -11.84 -10.24
CA ALA A 66 1.23 -12.03 -10.80
C ALA A 66 1.61 -10.76 -11.60
N PRO A 67 2.83 -10.19 -11.41
CA PRO A 67 3.30 -9.14 -12.30
C PRO A 67 3.20 -9.70 -13.72
N ALA A 68 2.63 -8.92 -14.65
CA ALA A 68 2.56 -9.31 -16.05
C ALA A 68 3.98 -9.61 -16.52
N ILE A 69 4.35 -10.90 -16.48
CA ILE A 69 5.60 -11.36 -17.05
C ILE A 69 5.44 -11.06 -18.52
N GLU A 70 6.25 -10.14 -19.03
CA GLU A 70 6.31 -9.75 -20.42
C GLU A 70 6.75 -10.96 -21.27
N SER A 71 5.85 -11.92 -21.42
CA SER A 71 5.95 -13.00 -22.38
C SER A 71 5.23 -12.52 -23.63
N GLY A 72 6.04 -12.05 -24.58
CA GLY A 72 5.59 -11.44 -25.81
C GLY A 72 4.56 -12.29 -26.58
N ARG A 73 3.65 -11.58 -27.24
CA ARG A 73 2.89 -11.96 -28.44
C ARG A 73 2.53 -13.45 -28.57
N ARG A 74 1.22 -13.73 -28.46
CA ARG A 74 0.52 -14.56 -29.46
C ARG A 74 -0.74 -13.86 -29.95
N ARG A 75 -0.50 -12.88 -30.83
CA ARG A 75 -1.48 -12.45 -31.83
C ARG A 75 -1.57 -13.54 -32.89
N GLY A 76 -2.64 -14.33 -32.87
CA GLY A 76 -3.02 -15.29 -33.92
C GLY A 76 -4.19 -16.11 -33.40
N GLY A 77 -5.38 -16.12 -33.97
CA GLY A 77 -5.82 -15.76 -35.31
C GLY A 77 -6.74 -16.88 -35.79
N ARG A 78 -7.92 -16.49 -36.32
CA ARG A 78 -8.84 -17.30 -37.18
C ARG A 78 -9.78 -18.24 -36.37
N ARG A 79 -11.10 -18.33 -36.59
CA ARG A 79 -11.90 -18.32 -37.84
C ARG A 79 -13.37 -17.91 -37.59
N ARG A 80 -13.96 -17.30 -38.62
CA ARG A 80 -15.40 -17.09 -38.88
C ARG A 80 -16.23 -18.38 -38.73
N SER A 81 -17.50 -18.25 -38.35
CA SER A 81 -18.63 -18.89 -39.06
C SER A 81 -20.00 -18.50 -38.50
N ALA A 82 -20.89 -18.12 -39.44
CA ALA A 82 -22.36 -18.07 -39.44
C ALA A 82 -23.08 -17.20 -38.40
#